data_AF-A0A368YKY7-F1
#
_entry.id   AF-A0A368YKY7-F1
#
_cell.length_a   1.000
_cell.length_b   1.000
_cell.length_c   1.000
_cell.angle_alpha   90.00
_cell.angle_beta   90.00
_cell.angle_gamma   90.00
#
_symmetry.space_group_name_H-M   'P 1'
#
loop_
_entity.id
_entity.type
_entity.pdbx_description
1 polymer ?
#
loop_
_entity_poly.entity_id
_entity_poly.type
_entity_poly.pdbx_seq_one_letter_code
_entity_poly.pdbx_strand_id
1 'polypeptide(L)'
;MDPSGLKIPYPDLINAIIPASGTKPIGIDNATFQAAISKYNIFYAAGSENTNGNDAAYYTFKGAFLVGPTDFGGNSGLSNVPLAVLLPSCDGDMANLQGASTYDRNRFGRTGDVAPRYQVMVNGANHNDYNTIWTNEDFTFNTEAKTWRGPQHCNRDVKQKDNIRLSREDQRRTGLFVINSFMRYHVGDEKKFQSWWSGAAQLPNETCPSGKGPCDERIVLTVQRAANDRLRIQNFEWADSLRLNLIGGAVSFSGFDEKAKCILPSVADVGGNCTLKRLSGFEYSGWGGKGLLSIADHVELAWSKPKEEAGKQPVQAERAIISDLKDLSAKDYDSLTFRIAVVRPMGQEVLVTLTDTAGKSATVTASNFTNALYNAPRRKTYPVKTVPVANASIGLPDPAKANSTMVDLIGQQAPFESPPAVTLVAPPEPDPARDIPLLDHTADAPYANGEVKMLLNMVAIPLQAFEGIDLAHLDKLKLAFPKESGKVAITDIELQNFGRAERLAEIALEQAGIVSGSGAGIALNGNGGPPKSASGKPEDKQLILNH
;
A
#
# COMPACT_ATOMS: atom_id res chain seq x y z
N MET A 1 -25.98 -22.34 2.24
CA MET A 1 -25.85 -22.15 0.78
C MET A 1 -26.96 -22.94 0.12
N ASP A 2 -27.63 -22.37 -0.89
CA ASP A 2 -28.60 -23.11 -1.69
C ASP A 2 -27.86 -23.95 -2.75
N PRO A 3 -28.01 -25.29 -2.77
CA PRO A 3 -27.35 -26.15 -3.75
C PRO A 3 -27.98 -26.08 -5.16
N SER A 4 -29.06 -25.31 -5.38
CA SER A 4 -29.70 -25.15 -6.69
C SER A 4 -28.71 -24.74 -7.80
N GLY A 5 -27.72 -23.90 -7.48
CA GLY A 5 -26.68 -23.47 -8.41
C GLY A 5 -25.75 -24.59 -8.92
N LEU A 6 -25.67 -25.74 -8.23
CA LEU A 6 -24.93 -26.91 -8.69
C LEU A 6 -25.78 -27.86 -9.55
N LYS A 7 -27.11 -27.78 -9.46
CA LYS A 7 -28.04 -28.77 -10.05
C LYS A 7 -28.05 -28.77 -11.58
N ILE A 8 -27.79 -27.61 -12.19
CA ILE A 8 -27.72 -27.45 -13.65
C ILE A 8 -26.30 -27.78 -14.18
N PRO A 9 -25.20 -27.19 -13.67
CA PRO A 9 -23.87 -27.47 -14.20
C PRO A 9 -23.28 -28.83 -13.78
N TYR A 10 -23.60 -29.33 -12.58
CA TYR A 10 -22.96 -30.51 -11.99
C TYR A 10 -23.98 -31.51 -11.39
N PRO A 11 -24.96 -32.02 -12.17
CA PRO A 11 -26.01 -32.90 -11.67
C PRO A 11 -25.49 -34.14 -10.94
N ASP A 12 -24.34 -34.71 -11.33
CA ASP A 12 -23.81 -35.92 -10.66
C ASP A 12 -23.28 -35.65 -9.24
N LEU A 13 -22.90 -34.40 -8.90
CA LEU A 13 -22.61 -34.02 -7.52
C LEU A 13 -23.88 -34.02 -6.65
N ILE A 14 -25.01 -33.62 -7.22
CA ILE A 14 -26.31 -33.68 -6.53
C ILE A 14 -26.77 -35.14 -6.39
N ASN A 15 -26.54 -35.98 -7.39
CA ASN A 15 -26.86 -37.42 -7.34
C ASN A 15 -26.02 -38.17 -6.29
N ALA A 16 -24.84 -37.66 -5.91
CA ALA A 16 -24.03 -38.21 -4.83
C ALA A 16 -24.57 -37.89 -3.42
N ILE A 17 -25.52 -36.94 -3.27
CA ILE A 17 -26.12 -36.59 -1.97
C ILE A 17 -27.13 -37.66 -1.58
N ILE A 18 -26.92 -38.31 -0.44
CA ILE A 18 -27.88 -39.22 0.18
C ILE A 18 -28.79 -38.39 1.10
N PRO A 19 -30.09 -38.24 0.80
CA PRO A 19 -31.01 -37.47 1.65
C PRO A 19 -31.13 -38.07 3.05
N ALA A 20 -31.41 -37.22 4.04
CA ALA A 20 -31.73 -37.68 5.39
C ALA A 20 -32.95 -38.62 5.37
N SER A 21 -32.90 -39.70 6.17
CA SER A 21 -33.95 -40.71 6.22
C SER A 21 -34.10 -41.28 7.64
N GLY A 22 -35.25 -41.01 8.27
CA GLY A 22 -35.48 -41.33 9.68
C GLY A 22 -34.47 -40.62 10.58
N THR A 23 -33.72 -41.39 11.37
CA THR A 23 -32.65 -40.89 12.24
C THR A 23 -31.29 -40.73 11.55
N LYS A 24 -31.15 -41.11 10.27
CA LYS A 24 -29.89 -40.96 9.53
C LYS A 24 -29.75 -39.54 8.98
N PRO A 25 -28.64 -38.83 9.26
CA PRO A 25 -28.36 -37.52 8.68
C PRO A 25 -28.11 -37.61 7.17
N ILE A 26 -28.05 -36.45 6.51
CA ILE A 26 -27.58 -36.35 5.11
C ILE A 26 -26.18 -36.96 5.00
N GLY A 27 -25.98 -37.78 3.96
CA GLY A 27 -24.70 -38.42 3.65
C GLY A 27 -24.24 -38.14 2.22
N ILE A 28 -23.08 -38.69 1.86
CA ILE A 28 -22.53 -38.65 0.50
C ILE A 28 -22.17 -40.08 0.09
N ASP A 29 -22.61 -40.50 -1.10
CA ASP A 29 -22.07 -41.67 -1.77
C ASP A 29 -20.68 -41.32 -2.30
N ASN A 30 -19.64 -41.80 -1.60
CA ASN A 30 -18.26 -41.49 -1.95
C ASN A 30 -17.85 -42.02 -3.34
N ALA A 31 -18.45 -43.12 -3.83
CA ALA A 31 -18.11 -43.64 -5.16
C ALA A 31 -18.70 -42.75 -6.26
N THR A 32 -19.99 -42.41 -6.14
CA THR A 32 -20.65 -41.47 -7.06
C THR A 32 -20.01 -40.08 -7.00
N PHE A 33 -19.63 -39.61 -5.80
CA PHE A 33 -18.96 -38.31 -5.61
C PHE A 33 -17.58 -38.26 -6.30
N GLN A 34 -16.73 -39.27 -6.11
CA GLN A 34 -15.41 -39.32 -6.76
C GLN A 34 -15.53 -39.45 -8.28
N ALA A 35 -16.50 -40.22 -8.78
CA ALA A 35 -16.78 -40.30 -10.21
C ALA A 35 -17.21 -38.94 -10.80
N ALA A 36 -18.07 -38.20 -10.10
CA ALA A 36 -18.49 -36.86 -10.49
C ALA A 36 -17.32 -35.85 -10.46
N ILE A 37 -16.45 -35.90 -9.44
CA ILE A 37 -15.24 -35.09 -9.34
C ILE A 37 -14.32 -35.29 -10.55
N SER A 38 -14.02 -36.54 -10.90
CA SER A 38 -13.18 -36.87 -12.05
C SER A 38 -13.84 -36.49 -13.38
N LYS A 39 -15.16 -36.66 -13.49
CA LYS A 39 -15.94 -36.28 -14.67
C LYS A 39 -15.91 -34.76 -14.90
N TYR A 40 -16.05 -33.95 -13.85
CA TYR A 40 -16.08 -32.48 -13.95
C TYR A 40 -14.72 -31.81 -13.72
N ASN A 41 -13.65 -32.60 -13.60
CA ASN A 41 -12.26 -32.15 -13.45
C ASN A 41 -12.02 -31.19 -12.25
N ILE A 42 -12.85 -31.27 -11.19
CA ILE A 42 -13.06 -30.20 -10.19
C ILE A 42 -11.80 -29.78 -9.41
N PHE A 43 -10.83 -30.69 -9.24
CA PHE A 43 -9.61 -30.44 -8.48
C PHE A 43 -8.36 -30.19 -9.34
N TYR A 44 -8.46 -30.29 -10.66
CA TYR A 44 -7.31 -30.26 -11.53
C TYR A 44 -7.06 -28.86 -12.09
N ALA A 45 -5.86 -28.34 -11.87
CA ALA A 45 -5.45 -27.05 -12.41
C ALA A 45 -5.39 -27.06 -13.94
N ALA A 46 -5.48 -25.86 -14.55
CA ALA A 46 -5.28 -25.69 -15.98
C ALA A 46 -3.93 -26.30 -16.42
N GLY A 47 -3.97 -27.20 -17.40
CA GLY A 47 -2.78 -27.95 -17.85
C GLY A 47 -2.66 -29.38 -17.32
N SER A 48 -3.67 -29.92 -16.63
CA SER A 48 -3.71 -31.32 -16.15
C SER A 48 -3.83 -32.41 -17.22
N GLU A 49 -3.78 -32.05 -18.51
CA GLU A 49 -4.03 -32.90 -19.69
C GLU A 49 -5.43 -33.57 -19.75
N ASN A 50 -6.25 -33.45 -18.69
CA ASN A 50 -7.53 -34.13 -18.51
C ASN A 50 -8.74 -33.27 -18.93
N THR A 51 -8.61 -32.42 -19.96
CA THR A 51 -9.68 -31.54 -20.46
C THR A 51 -10.71 -32.36 -21.25
N ASN A 52 -11.66 -32.97 -20.54
CA ASN A 52 -12.68 -33.84 -21.12
C ASN A 52 -13.91 -33.08 -21.69
N GLY A 53 -13.85 -31.74 -21.72
CA GLY A 53 -14.94 -30.86 -22.18
C GLY A 53 -16.03 -30.60 -21.16
N ASN A 54 -15.97 -31.19 -19.96
CA ASN A 54 -16.88 -30.94 -18.84
C ASN A 54 -16.18 -30.22 -17.68
N ASP A 55 -15.09 -29.52 -17.97
CA ASP A 55 -14.27 -28.82 -16.99
C ASP A 55 -15.12 -27.83 -16.17
N ALA A 56 -14.97 -27.86 -14.84
CA ALA A 56 -15.61 -26.89 -13.97
C ALA A 56 -15.22 -25.46 -14.35
N ALA A 57 -16.18 -24.55 -14.35
CA ALA A 57 -15.94 -23.14 -14.65
C ALA A 57 -14.89 -22.56 -13.69
N TYR A 58 -13.89 -21.85 -14.24
CA TYR A 58 -12.81 -21.26 -13.47
C TYR A 58 -13.33 -20.38 -12.33
N TYR A 59 -12.82 -20.58 -11.12
CA TYR A 59 -13.06 -19.68 -10.00
C TYR A 59 -12.37 -18.33 -10.26
N THR A 60 -13.16 -17.30 -10.53
CA THR A 60 -12.68 -15.91 -10.56
C THR A 60 -12.53 -15.39 -9.13
N PHE A 61 -11.28 -15.29 -8.66
CA PHE A 61 -10.98 -14.68 -7.37
C PHE A 61 -11.15 -13.16 -7.45
N LYS A 62 -12.12 -12.60 -6.71
CA LYS A 62 -12.35 -11.14 -6.64
C LYS A 62 -11.27 -10.38 -5.85
N GLY A 63 -10.50 -11.07 -5.02
CA GLY A 63 -9.42 -10.50 -4.23
C GLY A 63 -8.68 -11.58 -3.46
N ALA A 64 -7.41 -11.35 -3.18
CA ALA A 64 -6.55 -12.21 -2.39
C ALA A 64 -5.79 -11.38 -1.35
N PHE A 65 -5.82 -11.81 -0.09
CA PHE A 65 -5.09 -11.17 1.00
C PHE A 65 -4.18 -12.20 1.66
N LEU A 66 -2.87 -11.96 1.60
CA LEU A 66 -1.84 -12.84 2.14
C LEU A 66 -1.30 -12.23 3.45
N VAL A 67 -1.45 -12.96 4.56
CA VAL A 67 -0.97 -12.54 5.89
C VAL A 67 0.33 -13.29 6.20
N GLY A 68 1.46 -12.59 6.29
CA GLY A 68 2.78 -13.18 6.58
C GLY A 68 3.13 -14.40 5.70
N PRO A 69 2.91 -14.39 4.37
CA PRO A 69 2.95 -15.60 3.57
C PRO A 69 4.38 -16.14 3.37
N THR A 70 4.44 -17.46 3.14
CA THR A 70 5.58 -18.16 2.55
C THR A 70 5.61 -18.01 1.02
N ASP A 71 6.79 -18.16 0.42
CA ASP A 71 7.02 -18.10 -1.03
C ASP A 71 8.11 -19.08 -1.51
N PHE A 72 8.16 -20.29 -0.93
CA PHE A 72 9.13 -21.33 -1.31
C PHE A 72 9.11 -21.69 -2.82
N GLY A 73 8.00 -21.43 -3.50
CA GLY A 73 7.85 -21.65 -4.94
C GLY A 73 8.30 -20.49 -5.83
N GLY A 74 8.53 -19.29 -5.27
CA GLY A 74 8.88 -18.09 -6.04
C GLY A 74 7.75 -17.67 -6.99
N ASN A 75 6.51 -17.68 -6.48
CA ASN A 75 5.30 -17.57 -7.28
C ASN A 75 5.27 -16.24 -8.05
N SER A 76 5.04 -16.32 -9.36
CA SER A 76 5.04 -15.16 -10.26
C SER A 76 3.92 -15.25 -11.29
N GLY A 77 3.56 -14.10 -11.86
CA GLY A 77 2.51 -14.00 -12.87
C GLY A 77 1.08 -14.19 -12.34
N LEU A 78 0.85 -13.97 -11.04
CA LEU A 78 -0.50 -13.75 -10.49
C LEU A 78 -1.12 -12.55 -11.20
N SER A 79 -2.32 -12.72 -11.76
CA SER A 79 -2.98 -11.71 -12.60
C SER A 79 -4.51 -11.75 -12.45
N ASN A 80 -5.17 -10.62 -12.76
CA ASN A 80 -6.64 -10.47 -12.75
C ASN A 80 -7.31 -10.65 -11.37
N VAL A 81 -6.53 -10.56 -10.28
CA VAL A 81 -7.01 -10.58 -8.90
C VAL A 81 -6.31 -9.47 -8.10
N PRO A 82 -7.05 -8.54 -7.46
CA PRO A 82 -6.47 -7.61 -6.51
C PRO A 82 -5.74 -8.39 -5.42
N LEU A 83 -4.47 -8.07 -5.16
CA LEU A 83 -3.64 -8.82 -4.21
C LEU A 83 -3.04 -7.86 -3.18
N ALA A 84 -3.24 -8.15 -1.89
CA ALA A 84 -2.54 -7.50 -0.81
C ALA A 84 -1.65 -8.49 -0.06
N VAL A 85 -0.43 -8.06 0.29
CA VAL A 85 0.51 -8.82 1.11
C VAL A 85 0.82 -8.03 2.39
N LEU A 86 0.45 -8.58 3.54
CA LEU A 86 0.80 -8.04 4.85
C LEU A 86 2.13 -8.65 5.33
N LEU A 87 3.07 -7.78 5.67
CA LEU A 87 4.41 -8.13 6.14
C LEU A 87 4.59 -7.67 7.60
N PRO A 88 4.62 -8.60 8.58
CA PRO A 88 4.89 -8.25 9.97
C PRO A 88 6.39 -7.94 10.15
N SER A 89 6.78 -6.72 10.53
CA SER A 89 8.21 -6.37 10.57
C SER A 89 9.01 -7.20 11.59
N CYS A 90 8.33 -7.72 12.62
CA CYS A 90 8.85 -8.60 13.65
C CYS A 90 8.41 -10.06 13.46
N ASP A 91 8.15 -10.49 12.22
CA ASP A 91 7.90 -11.90 11.87
C ASP A 91 9.12 -12.78 12.24
N GLY A 92 8.95 -13.77 13.12
CA GLY A 92 10.03 -14.66 13.52
C GLY A 92 10.01 -16.04 12.86
N ASP A 93 8.90 -16.43 12.24
CA ASP A 93 8.80 -17.68 11.49
C ASP A 93 9.29 -17.48 10.04
N MET A 94 8.82 -16.41 9.39
CA MET A 94 9.34 -15.90 8.11
C MET A 94 10.29 -14.72 8.36
N ALA A 95 11.44 -15.02 8.98
CA ALA A 95 12.46 -14.04 9.32
C ALA A 95 12.92 -13.19 8.11
N ASN A 96 13.01 -13.79 6.93
CA ASN A 96 13.39 -13.16 5.66
C ASN A 96 12.22 -12.44 4.92
N LEU A 97 11.00 -12.42 5.46
CA LEU A 97 9.79 -11.81 4.86
C LEU A 97 9.52 -12.27 3.42
N GLN A 98 9.37 -13.59 3.19
CA GLN A 98 9.07 -14.14 1.85
C GLN A 98 7.91 -13.45 1.10
N GLY A 99 6.89 -12.95 1.80
CA GLY A 99 5.84 -12.14 1.17
C GLY A 99 6.33 -10.89 0.42
N ALA A 100 7.48 -10.32 0.76
CA ALA A 100 8.09 -9.23 -0.01
C ALA A 100 8.52 -9.71 -1.40
N SER A 101 9.05 -10.94 -1.51
CA SER A 101 9.29 -11.62 -2.80
C SER A 101 7.98 -11.82 -3.56
N THR A 102 6.93 -12.30 -2.88
CA THR A 102 5.62 -12.49 -3.52
C THR A 102 5.05 -11.19 -4.08
N TYR A 103 5.17 -10.07 -3.34
CA TYR A 103 4.79 -8.77 -3.87
C TYR A 103 5.67 -8.34 -5.04
N ASP A 104 6.99 -8.36 -4.88
CA ASP A 104 7.94 -7.89 -5.89
C ASP A 104 7.79 -8.63 -7.24
N ARG A 105 7.58 -9.96 -7.20
CA ARG A 105 7.35 -10.80 -8.40
C ARG A 105 6.02 -10.55 -9.11
N ASN A 106 5.02 -10.03 -8.41
CA ASN A 106 3.65 -9.94 -8.91
C ASN A 106 3.13 -8.50 -9.05
N ARG A 107 3.89 -7.50 -8.61
CA ARG A 107 3.47 -6.08 -8.59
C ARG A 107 3.01 -5.57 -9.96
N PHE A 108 3.71 -5.91 -11.03
CA PHE A 108 3.38 -5.41 -12.37
C PHE A 108 2.24 -6.16 -13.08
N GLY A 109 1.87 -7.35 -12.61
CA GLY A 109 0.90 -8.21 -13.30
C GLY A 109 1.44 -8.79 -14.62
N ARG A 110 0.54 -9.42 -15.40
CA ARG A 110 0.80 -9.77 -16.81
C ARG A 110 0.32 -8.64 -17.73
N THR A 111 0.70 -8.67 -19.01
CA THR A 111 0.14 -7.74 -20.01
C THR A 111 -1.38 -7.83 -20.04
N GLY A 112 -2.06 -6.68 -19.94
CA GLY A 112 -3.53 -6.59 -19.87
C GLY A 112 -4.12 -6.77 -18.47
N ASP A 113 -3.30 -7.01 -17.43
CA ASP A 113 -3.78 -7.10 -16.05
C ASP A 113 -4.18 -5.73 -15.50
N VAL A 114 -5.44 -5.64 -15.07
CA VAL A 114 -6.05 -4.43 -14.51
C VAL A 114 -6.18 -4.47 -12.98
N ALA A 115 -5.75 -5.55 -12.33
CA ALA A 115 -5.85 -5.65 -10.88
C ALA A 115 -4.69 -4.91 -10.18
N PRO A 116 -4.96 -4.13 -9.12
CA PRO A 116 -3.91 -3.49 -8.32
C PRO A 116 -3.15 -4.50 -7.44
N ARG A 117 -2.00 -4.09 -6.92
CA ARG A 117 -1.17 -4.86 -5.98
C ARG A 117 -0.78 -3.99 -4.79
N TYR A 118 -0.75 -4.59 -3.61
CA TYR A 118 -0.44 -3.90 -2.35
C TYR A 118 0.58 -4.67 -1.51
N GLN A 119 1.53 -3.93 -0.94
CA GLN A 119 2.37 -4.39 0.17
C GLN A 119 2.04 -3.53 1.40
N VAL A 120 1.78 -4.19 2.52
CA VAL A 120 1.38 -3.57 3.79
C VAL A 120 2.36 -4.00 4.87
N MET A 121 3.41 -3.21 5.10
CA MET A 121 4.35 -3.47 6.19
C MET A 121 3.74 -3.00 7.49
N VAL A 122 3.54 -3.90 8.46
CA VAL A 122 3.04 -3.56 9.81
C VAL A 122 4.21 -3.60 10.78
N ASN A 123 4.64 -2.41 11.19
CA ASN A 123 5.79 -2.22 12.06
C ASN A 123 5.50 -2.68 13.49
N GLY A 124 6.28 -3.65 13.96
CA GLY A 124 6.17 -4.25 15.29
C GLY A 124 5.24 -5.45 15.37
N ALA A 125 4.53 -5.81 14.30
CA ALA A 125 3.74 -7.05 14.26
C ALA A 125 4.63 -8.28 14.09
N ASN A 126 4.25 -9.43 14.68
CA ASN A 126 4.90 -10.72 14.46
C ASN A 126 4.02 -11.64 13.60
N HIS A 127 4.51 -12.85 13.33
CA HIS A 127 3.79 -13.85 12.54
C HIS A 127 2.49 -14.29 13.24
N ASN A 128 2.58 -14.59 14.53
CA ASN A 128 1.60 -15.43 15.22
C ASN A 128 0.47 -14.67 15.94
N ASP A 129 0.62 -13.40 16.29
CA ASP A 129 -0.38 -12.69 17.09
C ASP A 129 -1.66 -12.29 16.32
N TYR A 130 -1.65 -12.33 14.98
CA TYR A 130 -2.87 -12.26 14.16
C TYR A 130 -3.79 -13.48 14.39
N ASN A 131 -3.24 -14.63 14.74
CA ASN A 131 -4.00 -15.86 14.98
C ASN A 131 -4.68 -15.86 16.36
N THR A 132 -5.74 -16.66 16.51
CA THR A 132 -6.38 -16.94 17.81
C THR A 132 -5.91 -18.24 18.47
N ILE A 133 -5.36 -19.19 17.69
CA ILE A 133 -4.95 -20.53 18.15
C ILE A 133 -3.42 -20.68 18.19
N TRP A 134 -2.74 -20.52 17.05
CA TRP A 134 -1.27 -20.57 16.98
C TRP A 134 -0.68 -19.24 17.42
N THR A 135 -0.31 -19.13 18.70
CA THR A 135 0.03 -17.83 19.31
C THR A 135 1.32 -17.86 20.15
N ASN A 136 2.27 -18.71 19.78
CA ASN A 136 3.57 -18.78 20.44
C ASN A 136 4.42 -17.53 20.11
N GLU A 137 5.43 -17.27 20.96
CA GLU A 137 6.37 -16.17 20.73
C GLU A 137 7.62 -16.70 20.03
N ASP A 138 7.95 -16.09 18.89
CA ASP A 138 9.04 -16.53 18.03
C ASP A 138 10.39 -16.05 18.61
N PHE A 139 10.38 -14.88 19.23
CA PHE A 139 11.54 -14.21 19.81
C PHE A 139 11.55 -14.29 21.34
N THR A 140 12.42 -15.15 21.87
CA THR A 140 12.51 -15.46 23.31
C THR A 140 13.96 -15.48 23.78
N PHE A 141 14.19 -15.39 25.09
CA PHE A 141 15.52 -15.60 25.66
C PHE A 141 15.77 -17.11 25.82
N ASN A 142 16.87 -17.60 25.24
CA ASN A 142 17.37 -18.94 25.50
C ASN A 142 18.19 -18.90 26.79
N THR A 143 17.64 -19.49 27.86
CA THR A 143 18.25 -19.52 29.20
C THR A 143 19.52 -20.36 29.28
N GLU A 144 19.63 -21.42 28.48
CA GLU A 144 20.78 -22.33 28.46
C GLU A 144 21.96 -21.71 27.71
N ALA A 145 21.71 -21.18 26.51
CA ALA A 145 22.70 -20.51 25.67
C ALA A 145 22.99 -19.06 26.12
N LYS A 146 22.20 -18.52 27.05
CA LYS A 146 22.25 -17.11 27.52
C LYS A 146 22.17 -16.07 26.40
N THR A 147 21.42 -16.37 25.34
CA THR A 147 21.30 -15.55 24.12
C THR A 147 19.84 -15.33 23.74
N TRP A 148 19.58 -14.26 22.98
CA TRP A 148 18.24 -13.99 22.43
C TRP A 148 18.04 -14.70 21.10
N ARG A 149 16.86 -15.30 20.91
CA ARG A 149 16.37 -15.72 19.59
C ARG A 149 15.75 -14.50 18.92
N GLY A 150 16.40 -13.99 17.87
CA GLY A 150 15.95 -12.81 17.11
C GLY A 150 16.31 -11.45 17.76
N PRO A 151 15.96 -10.34 17.08
CA PRO A 151 16.35 -8.99 17.50
C PRO A 151 15.57 -8.52 18.73
N GLN A 152 16.27 -7.88 19.67
CA GLN A 152 15.71 -7.45 20.96
C GLN A 152 14.51 -6.49 20.81
N HIS A 153 14.55 -5.60 19.82
CA HIS A 153 13.49 -4.62 19.58
C HIS A 153 12.15 -5.22 19.10
N CYS A 154 12.16 -6.50 18.71
CA CYS A 154 10.98 -7.29 18.40
C CYS A 154 10.54 -8.20 19.56
N ASN A 155 11.23 -8.18 20.69
CA ASN A 155 10.88 -9.01 21.84
C ASN A 155 9.63 -8.47 22.56
N ARG A 156 8.80 -9.38 23.09
CA ARG A 156 7.60 -9.08 23.86
C ARG A 156 7.87 -8.68 25.32
N ASP A 157 9.12 -8.72 25.81
CA ASP A 157 9.44 -8.31 27.19
C ASP A 157 9.11 -6.82 27.44
N VAL A 158 7.97 -6.61 28.09
CA VAL A 158 7.37 -5.31 28.46
C VAL A 158 8.25 -4.46 29.38
N LYS A 159 9.38 -4.98 29.87
CA LYS A 159 10.36 -4.22 30.66
C LYS A 159 11.29 -3.38 29.79
N GLN A 160 11.42 -3.68 28.49
CA GLN A 160 12.16 -2.83 27.56
C GLN A 160 11.29 -1.63 27.13
N LYS A 161 11.70 -0.42 27.51
CA LYS A 161 10.89 0.79 27.32
C LYS A 161 10.82 1.31 25.88
N ASP A 162 11.67 0.79 24.99
CA ASP A 162 11.91 1.34 23.64
C ASP A 162 11.69 0.30 22.51
N ASN A 163 10.92 -0.77 22.75
CA ASN A 163 10.58 -1.74 21.70
C ASN A 163 9.47 -1.22 20.76
N ILE A 164 9.43 -1.72 19.52
CA ILE A 164 8.33 -1.44 18.57
C ILE A 164 7.24 -2.51 18.59
N ARG A 165 7.49 -3.63 19.27
CA ARG A 165 6.65 -4.83 19.31
C ARG A 165 5.21 -4.49 19.71
N LEU A 166 4.28 -4.67 18.78
CA LEU A 166 2.86 -4.48 19.01
C LEU A 166 2.31 -5.56 19.93
N SER A 167 1.34 -5.23 20.79
CA SER A 167 0.63 -6.25 21.55
C SER A 167 -0.22 -7.14 20.63
N ARG A 168 -0.62 -8.30 21.13
CA ARG A 168 -1.54 -9.21 20.43
C ARG A 168 -2.88 -8.56 20.10
N GLU A 169 -3.38 -7.74 21.01
CA GLU A 169 -4.64 -7.02 20.80
C GLU A 169 -4.48 -5.97 19.69
N ASP A 170 -3.38 -5.21 19.70
CA ASP A 170 -3.12 -4.17 18.70
C ASP A 170 -2.92 -4.73 17.29
N GLN A 171 -2.28 -5.91 17.18
CA GLN A 171 -2.12 -6.59 15.89
C GLN A 171 -3.47 -7.08 15.35
N ARG A 172 -4.31 -7.70 16.18
CA ARG A 172 -5.66 -8.12 15.77
C ARG A 172 -6.55 -6.92 15.43
N ARG A 173 -6.49 -5.86 16.22
CA ARG A 173 -7.18 -4.56 15.98
C ARG A 173 -6.78 -3.96 14.63
N THR A 174 -5.48 -3.94 14.33
CA THR A 174 -4.94 -3.53 13.01
C THR A 174 -5.44 -4.45 11.90
N GLY A 175 -5.29 -5.77 12.08
CA GLY A 175 -5.65 -6.79 11.10
C GLY A 175 -7.15 -6.79 10.77
N LEU A 176 -8.01 -6.58 11.77
CA LEU A 176 -9.45 -6.44 11.59
C LEU A 176 -9.79 -5.31 10.62
N PHE A 177 -9.14 -4.15 10.68
CA PHE A 177 -9.38 -3.09 9.71
C PHE A 177 -8.75 -3.40 8.35
N VAL A 178 -7.46 -3.76 8.31
CA VAL A 178 -6.74 -3.92 7.02
C VAL A 178 -7.33 -5.08 6.21
N ILE A 179 -7.61 -6.22 6.82
CA ILE A 179 -8.15 -7.39 6.10
C ILE A 179 -9.61 -7.13 5.67
N ASN A 180 -10.46 -6.64 6.58
CA ASN A 180 -11.86 -6.40 6.22
C ASN A 180 -12.04 -5.24 5.23
N SER A 181 -11.31 -4.13 5.37
CA SER A 181 -11.41 -3.01 4.41
C SER A 181 -11.00 -3.44 3.00
N PHE A 182 -9.96 -4.29 2.87
CA PHE A 182 -9.57 -4.86 1.58
C PHE A 182 -10.69 -5.71 0.96
N MET A 183 -11.22 -6.67 1.73
CA MET A 183 -12.28 -7.56 1.24
C MET A 183 -13.55 -6.79 0.90
N ARG A 184 -13.95 -5.85 1.75
CA ARG A 184 -15.13 -5.01 1.51
C ARG A 184 -14.95 -4.11 0.29
N TYR A 185 -13.75 -3.58 0.05
CA TYR A 185 -13.47 -2.75 -1.12
C TYR A 185 -13.41 -3.54 -2.44
N HIS A 186 -12.67 -4.66 -2.49
CA HIS A 186 -12.40 -5.40 -3.74
C HIS A 186 -13.38 -6.56 -4.01
N VAL A 187 -13.95 -7.17 -2.98
CA VAL A 187 -14.90 -8.30 -3.11
C VAL A 187 -16.35 -7.84 -3.00
N GLY A 188 -16.60 -6.87 -2.10
CA GLY A 188 -17.91 -6.28 -1.82
C GLY A 188 -18.19 -4.92 -2.48
N ASP A 189 -17.24 -4.37 -3.25
CA ASP A 189 -17.35 -3.09 -3.97
C ASP A 189 -17.64 -1.85 -3.08
N GLU A 190 -17.40 -1.91 -1.77
CA GLU A 190 -17.65 -0.81 -0.81
C GLU A 190 -16.63 0.33 -0.96
N LYS A 191 -16.93 1.30 -1.82
CA LYS A 191 -16.06 2.45 -2.16
C LYS A 191 -15.61 3.32 -0.97
N LYS A 192 -16.31 3.28 0.16
CA LYS A 192 -15.91 4.03 1.39
C LYS A 192 -14.51 3.70 1.90
N PHE A 193 -13.94 2.53 1.56
CA PHE A 193 -12.58 2.13 1.91
C PHE A 193 -11.53 2.51 0.85
N GLN A 194 -11.94 3.03 -0.32
CA GLN A 194 -11.05 3.41 -1.42
C GLN A 194 -9.99 4.43 -1.00
N SER A 195 -10.33 5.36 -0.11
CA SER A 195 -9.40 6.42 0.36
C SER A 195 -8.19 5.85 1.11
N TRP A 196 -8.36 4.76 1.87
CA TRP A 196 -7.23 4.04 2.47
C TRP A 196 -6.42 3.28 1.40
N TRP A 197 -7.09 2.51 0.53
CA TRP A 197 -6.43 1.71 -0.52
C TRP A 197 -5.86 2.53 -1.69
N SER A 198 -6.05 3.84 -1.71
CA SER A 198 -5.39 4.83 -2.59
C SER A 198 -4.30 5.64 -1.88
N GLY A 199 -4.03 5.34 -0.60
CA GLY A 199 -3.08 6.07 0.24
C GLY A 199 -3.44 7.55 0.44
N ALA A 200 -4.73 7.88 0.43
CA ALA A 200 -5.26 9.25 0.52
C ALA A 200 -5.82 9.59 1.90
N ALA A 201 -6.23 8.58 2.68
CA ALA A 201 -6.68 8.72 4.06
C ALA A 201 -5.68 8.12 5.06
N GLN A 202 -5.72 8.63 6.28
CA GLN A 202 -5.06 8.03 7.45
C GLN A 202 -5.79 6.77 7.93
N LEU A 203 -5.13 6.00 8.77
CA LEU A 203 -5.76 4.94 9.55
C LEU A 203 -6.79 5.52 10.54
N PRO A 204 -7.99 4.91 10.68
CA PRO A 204 -8.91 5.29 11.74
C PRO A 204 -8.29 5.04 13.13
N ASN A 205 -8.55 5.94 14.09
CA ASN A 205 -7.95 5.92 15.43
C ASN A 205 -8.22 4.61 16.18
N GLU A 206 -9.35 3.97 15.90
CA GLU A 206 -9.86 2.74 16.51
C GLU A 206 -8.99 1.52 16.14
N THR A 207 -8.26 1.63 15.03
CA THR A 207 -7.32 0.62 14.50
C THR A 207 -5.94 0.72 15.17
N CYS A 208 -5.62 1.88 15.72
CA CYS A 208 -4.32 2.20 16.30
C CYS A 208 -4.06 1.44 17.62
N PRO A 209 -2.79 1.33 18.06
CA PRO A 209 -2.47 0.71 19.34
C PRO A 209 -3.27 1.31 20.49
N SER A 210 -3.90 0.47 21.31
CA SER A 210 -4.85 0.83 22.37
C SER A 210 -6.03 1.73 21.93
N GLY A 211 -6.36 1.77 20.63
CA GLY A 211 -7.36 2.68 20.05
C GLY A 211 -6.96 4.15 20.05
N LYS A 212 -5.64 4.47 20.11
CA LYS A 212 -5.14 5.84 20.27
C LYS A 212 -4.28 6.28 19.08
N GLY A 213 -4.94 6.83 18.08
CA GLY A 213 -4.31 7.45 16.92
C GLY A 213 -3.86 8.91 17.12
N PRO A 214 -3.27 9.54 16.08
CA PRO A 214 -2.90 8.91 14.81
C PRO A 214 -1.81 7.85 15.00
N CYS A 215 -1.71 6.92 14.05
CA CYS A 215 -0.75 5.81 14.12
C CYS A 215 -0.18 5.37 12.77
N ASP A 216 -0.24 6.24 11.75
CA ASP A 216 0.22 5.95 10.39
C ASP A 216 1.71 5.62 10.30
N GLU A 217 2.49 5.83 11.37
CA GLU A 217 3.85 5.32 11.50
C GLU A 217 3.94 3.80 11.65
N ARG A 218 2.83 3.14 12.00
CA ARG A 218 2.75 1.70 12.23
C ARG A 218 2.50 0.90 10.97
N ILE A 219 2.00 1.51 9.89
CA ILE A 219 1.72 0.82 8.64
C ILE A 219 2.29 1.59 7.46
N VAL A 220 3.17 0.95 6.69
CA VAL A 220 3.67 1.48 5.43
C VAL A 220 2.95 0.78 4.29
N LEU A 221 2.06 1.50 3.62
CA LEU A 221 1.30 1.05 2.45
C LEU A 221 2.08 1.36 1.17
N THR A 222 2.33 0.33 0.37
CA THR A 222 2.87 0.43 -1.00
C THR A 222 1.77 0.01 -1.96
N VAL A 223 1.44 0.87 -2.93
CA VAL A 223 0.39 0.65 -3.93
C VAL A 223 1.03 0.59 -5.31
N GLN A 224 0.68 -0.44 -6.06
CA GLN A 224 1.00 -0.55 -7.48
C GLN A 224 -0.33 -0.65 -8.25
N ARG A 225 -0.67 0.43 -8.96
CA ARG A 225 -1.87 0.49 -9.81
C ARG A 225 -1.73 -0.35 -11.07
N ALA A 226 -2.84 -0.54 -11.78
CA ALA A 226 -2.90 -1.23 -13.07
C ALA A 226 -2.00 -0.57 -14.14
N ALA A 227 -1.70 -1.29 -15.22
CA ALA A 227 -0.89 -0.75 -16.32
C ALA A 227 -1.49 0.52 -16.97
N ASN A 228 -2.82 0.65 -17.00
CA ASN A 228 -3.52 1.82 -17.57
C ASN A 228 -3.48 3.05 -16.64
N ASP A 229 -3.25 2.84 -15.35
CA ASP A 229 -3.27 3.86 -14.30
C ASP A 229 -1.86 4.33 -13.91
N ARG A 230 -0.81 3.88 -14.62
CA ARG A 230 0.59 4.18 -14.30
C ARG A 230 1.44 4.42 -15.54
N LEU A 231 2.38 5.35 -15.45
CA LEU A 231 3.51 5.46 -16.37
C LEU A 231 4.80 5.16 -15.60
N ARG A 232 5.55 4.16 -16.06
CA ARG A 232 6.85 3.84 -15.50
C ARG A 232 7.92 4.74 -16.12
N ILE A 233 8.57 5.57 -15.30
CA ILE A 233 9.71 6.39 -15.71
C ILE A 233 10.99 5.57 -15.57
N GLN A 234 11.25 4.94 -14.42
CA GLN A 234 12.49 4.22 -14.16
C GLN A 234 12.23 2.84 -13.54
N ASN A 235 12.90 1.83 -14.09
CA ASN A 235 13.12 0.53 -13.47
C ASN A 235 14.56 0.06 -13.81
N PHE A 236 15.18 -0.76 -12.96
CA PHE A 236 16.60 -1.12 -13.08
C PHE A 236 16.90 -2.48 -13.73
N GLU A 237 15.90 -3.15 -14.29
CA GLU A 237 15.95 -4.48 -14.94
C GLU A 237 17.03 -4.58 -16.03
N TRP A 238 17.00 -3.72 -17.06
CA TRP A 238 17.87 -3.86 -18.24
C TRP A 238 19.29 -3.31 -18.05
N ALA A 239 20.19 -3.54 -19.02
CA ALA A 239 21.63 -3.22 -18.90
C ALA A 239 21.91 -1.70 -18.78
N ASP A 240 21.29 -0.88 -19.63
CA ASP A 240 21.51 0.58 -19.68
C ASP A 240 20.69 1.38 -18.65
N SER A 241 20.04 0.75 -17.67
CA SER A 241 19.12 1.45 -16.74
C SER A 241 19.82 2.43 -15.79
N LEU A 242 21.15 2.36 -15.68
CA LEU A 242 21.96 3.36 -14.97
C LEU A 242 22.32 4.60 -15.83
N ARG A 243 21.85 4.65 -17.08
CA ARG A 243 22.15 5.68 -18.09
C ARG A 243 20.89 6.18 -18.83
N LEU A 244 19.89 5.33 -19.01
CA LEU A 244 18.65 5.62 -19.71
C LEU A 244 17.44 5.13 -18.90
N ASN A 245 16.40 5.94 -18.86
CA ASN A 245 15.12 5.61 -18.27
C ASN A 245 14.18 4.95 -19.30
N LEU A 246 13.01 4.48 -18.85
CA LEU A 246 12.04 3.74 -19.67
C LEU A 246 11.39 4.60 -20.77
N ILE A 247 11.43 5.93 -20.64
CA ILE A 247 10.89 6.89 -21.61
C ILE A 247 11.98 7.49 -22.53
N GLY A 248 13.20 6.93 -22.51
CA GLY A 248 14.30 7.31 -23.40
C GLY A 248 15.11 8.55 -22.98
N GLY A 249 14.86 9.08 -21.78
CA GLY A 249 15.64 10.16 -21.18
C GLY A 249 16.93 9.66 -20.51
N ALA A 250 17.93 10.53 -20.48
CA ALA A 250 19.19 10.27 -19.79
C ALA A 250 19.02 10.24 -18.26
N VAL A 251 19.73 9.34 -17.60
CA VAL A 251 19.81 9.24 -16.13
C VAL A 251 21.26 9.43 -15.69
N SER A 252 21.45 10.21 -14.64
CA SER A 252 22.76 10.47 -14.04
C SER A 252 22.71 10.32 -12.52
N PHE A 253 23.86 9.99 -11.94
CA PHE A 253 24.06 9.73 -10.52
C PHE A 253 25.28 10.54 -10.05
N SER A 254 25.10 11.48 -9.14
CA SER A 254 26.16 12.33 -8.59
C SER A 254 26.37 12.09 -7.09
N GLY A 255 27.59 12.29 -6.59
CA GLY A 255 27.90 12.32 -5.15
C GLY A 255 27.90 10.98 -4.40
N PHE A 256 27.72 9.85 -5.09
CA PHE A 256 27.79 8.51 -4.51
C PHE A 256 29.21 7.90 -4.62
N ASP A 257 29.66 7.23 -3.56
CA ASP A 257 30.95 6.53 -3.52
C ASP A 257 30.89 5.20 -4.28
N GLU A 258 29.80 4.44 -4.07
CA GLU A 258 29.55 3.16 -4.72
C GLU A 258 28.10 3.11 -5.23
N LYS A 259 27.90 2.39 -6.34
CA LYS A 259 26.57 2.03 -6.85
C LYS A 259 26.58 0.62 -7.44
N ALA A 260 25.48 -0.10 -7.28
CA ALA A 260 25.28 -1.41 -7.90
C ALA A 260 23.88 -1.53 -8.50
N LYS A 261 23.76 -2.19 -9.65
CA LYS A 261 22.48 -2.50 -10.29
C LYS A 261 22.11 -3.94 -9.99
N CYS A 262 21.02 -4.18 -9.27
CA CYS A 262 20.54 -5.49 -8.91
C CYS A 262 19.29 -5.87 -9.72
N ILE A 263 19.17 -7.13 -10.11
CA ILE A 263 18.04 -7.66 -10.88
C ILE A 263 17.21 -8.66 -10.08
N LEU A 264 15.90 -8.68 -10.33
CA LEU A 264 14.96 -9.62 -9.71
C LEU A 264 15.33 -11.08 -10.07
N PRO A 265 15.58 -11.96 -9.09
CA PRO A 265 15.91 -13.36 -9.35
C PRO A 265 14.67 -14.14 -9.82
N SER A 266 14.86 -15.06 -10.76
CA SER A 266 13.80 -15.95 -11.25
C SER A 266 13.38 -17.05 -10.25
N VAL A 267 14.15 -17.26 -9.17
CA VAL A 267 13.93 -18.30 -8.15
C VAL A 267 13.72 -17.71 -6.76
N ALA A 268 13.03 -18.46 -5.89
CA ALA A 268 12.80 -18.11 -4.48
C ALA A 268 14.10 -18.03 -3.66
N ASP A 269 14.03 -17.36 -2.50
CA ASP A 269 15.06 -17.33 -1.45
C ASP A 269 16.50 -16.94 -1.89
N VAL A 270 16.59 -16.20 -2.99
CA VAL A 270 17.82 -15.58 -3.50
C VAL A 270 17.59 -14.06 -3.59
N GLY A 271 18.64 -13.27 -3.35
CA GLY A 271 18.54 -11.80 -3.34
C GLY A 271 18.72 -11.11 -4.69
N GLY A 272 18.83 -11.86 -5.78
CA GLY A 272 19.20 -11.34 -7.10
C GLY A 272 20.71 -11.15 -7.28
N ASN A 273 21.13 -11.00 -8.54
CA ASN A 273 22.50 -10.69 -8.92
C ASN A 273 22.68 -9.17 -9.02
N CYS A 274 23.82 -8.66 -8.58
CA CYS A 274 24.14 -7.23 -8.57
C CYS A 274 25.43 -6.95 -9.34
N THR A 275 25.43 -5.93 -10.20
CA THR A 275 26.56 -5.53 -11.06
C THR A 275 27.15 -4.21 -10.57
N LEU A 276 28.46 -4.09 -10.31
CA LEU A 276 29.50 -5.13 -10.43
C LEU A 276 29.47 -6.19 -9.32
N LYS A 277 28.97 -5.83 -8.13
CA LYS A 277 28.72 -6.71 -6.97
C LYS A 277 27.65 -6.07 -6.10
N ARG A 278 27.05 -6.83 -5.18
CA ARG A 278 26.22 -6.28 -4.10
C ARG A 278 27.08 -5.43 -3.16
N LEU A 279 26.55 -4.28 -2.73
CA LEU A 279 27.20 -3.38 -1.77
C LEU A 279 27.04 -3.91 -0.34
N SER A 280 28.02 -3.60 0.52
CA SER A 280 27.93 -4.00 1.93
C SER A 280 26.79 -3.25 2.64
N GLY A 281 26.07 -3.93 3.53
CA GLY A 281 24.86 -3.44 4.21
C GLY A 281 23.55 -3.84 3.52
N PHE A 282 23.62 -4.26 2.25
CA PHE A 282 22.48 -4.73 1.45
C PHE A 282 22.37 -6.26 1.41
N GLU A 283 23.09 -6.98 2.28
CA GLU A 283 23.17 -8.44 2.27
C GLU A 283 21.76 -9.07 2.31
N TYR A 284 21.45 -9.95 1.37
CA TYR A 284 20.23 -10.76 1.41
C TYR A 284 20.55 -12.13 2.01
N SER A 285 19.73 -12.61 2.93
CA SER A 285 19.80 -13.98 3.45
C SER A 285 18.43 -14.63 3.43
N GLY A 286 18.28 -15.72 2.65
CA GLY A 286 17.02 -16.45 2.49
C GLY A 286 16.44 -17.04 3.78
N TRP A 287 17.19 -17.03 4.89
CA TRP A 287 16.68 -17.38 6.23
C TRP A 287 17.11 -16.39 7.32
N GLY A 288 17.85 -15.34 6.97
CA GLY A 288 18.35 -14.34 7.91
C GLY A 288 17.53 -13.06 7.82
N GLY A 289 16.83 -12.71 8.90
CA GLY A 289 16.05 -11.47 8.99
C GLY A 289 16.89 -10.20 9.19
N LYS A 290 17.92 -10.01 8.37
CA LYS A 290 18.79 -8.81 8.35
C LYS A 290 19.05 -8.41 6.90
N GLY A 291 19.34 -7.14 6.67
CA GLY A 291 19.66 -6.64 5.33
C GLY A 291 18.42 -6.28 4.50
N LEU A 292 18.60 -6.14 3.19
CA LEU A 292 17.52 -5.82 2.25
C LEU A 292 16.78 -7.11 1.90
N LEU A 293 15.49 -7.18 2.23
CA LEU A 293 14.65 -8.38 2.05
C LEU A 293 13.71 -8.29 0.84
N SER A 294 13.51 -7.09 0.29
CA SER A 294 12.94 -6.93 -1.06
C SER A 294 13.93 -7.39 -2.12
N ILE A 295 13.42 -7.89 -3.25
CA ILE A 295 14.21 -8.50 -4.32
C ILE A 295 13.94 -7.89 -5.70
N ALA A 296 13.09 -6.87 -5.82
CA ALA A 296 12.84 -6.15 -7.07
C ALA A 296 14.12 -5.65 -7.76
N ASP A 297 14.07 -5.43 -9.08
CA ASP A 297 15.15 -4.78 -9.83
C ASP A 297 15.41 -3.38 -9.27
N HIS A 298 16.61 -3.09 -8.79
CA HIS A 298 16.89 -1.83 -8.09
C HIS A 298 18.33 -1.34 -8.31
N VAL A 299 18.57 -0.08 -7.94
CA VAL A 299 19.92 0.45 -7.77
C VAL A 299 20.24 0.58 -6.28
N GLU A 300 21.32 -0.05 -5.83
CA GLU A 300 21.94 0.18 -4.53
C GLU A 300 22.89 1.39 -4.66
N LEU A 301 22.83 2.31 -3.69
CA LEU A 301 23.63 3.54 -3.66
C LEU A 301 24.23 3.70 -2.27
N ALA A 302 25.53 4.02 -2.19
CA ALA A 302 26.22 4.27 -0.92
C ALA A 302 27.11 5.53 -1.00
N TRP A 303 27.15 6.30 0.07
CA TRP A 303 28.01 7.47 0.22
C TRP A 303 28.42 7.72 1.66
N SER A 304 29.61 8.29 1.84
CA SER A 304 30.23 8.57 3.12
C SER A 304 30.18 10.08 3.44
N LYS A 305 30.35 10.39 4.73
CA LYS A 305 30.63 11.78 5.16
C LYS A 305 31.97 12.18 4.52
N PRO A 306 32.07 13.35 3.85
CA PRO A 306 33.33 13.82 3.29
C PRO A 306 34.37 13.95 4.42
N LYS A 307 35.61 13.55 4.14
CA LYS A 307 36.70 13.73 5.12
C LYS A 307 36.96 15.22 5.29
N GLU A 308 37.00 15.68 6.54
CA GLU A 308 37.42 17.04 6.87
C GLU A 308 38.92 17.19 6.60
N GLU A 309 39.29 17.92 5.55
CA GLU A 309 40.67 18.30 5.27
C GLU A 309 40.99 19.61 6.00
N ALA A 310 41.95 19.57 6.94
CA ALA A 310 42.35 20.74 7.71
C ALA A 310 42.76 21.90 6.79
N GLY A 311 42.09 23.05 6.94
CA GLY A 311 42.34 24.26 6.16
C GLY A 311 41.55 24.36 4.84
N LYS A 312 40.69 23.39 4.49
CA LYS A 312 39.73 23.50 3.37
C LYS A 312 38.30 23.46 3.88
N GLN A 313 37.43 24.28 3.27
CA GLN A 313 35.99 24.14 3.46
C GLN A 313 35.51 22.83 2.82
N PRO A 314 34.74 21.98 3.52
CA PRO A 314 34.22 20.74 2.95
C PRO A 314 33.20 21.06 1.85
N VAL A 315 33.58 20.83 0.59
CA VAL A 315 32.64 20.89 -0.53
C VAL A 315 31.74 19.66 -0.45
N GLN A 316 30.53 19.81 0.08
CA GLN A 316 29.51 18.78 -0.04
C GLN A 316 29.09 18.67 -1.51
N ALA A 317 29.56 17.62 -2.19
CA ALA A 317 28.99 17.23 -3.46
C ALA A 317 27.50 16.89 -3.26
N GLU A 318 26.64 17.39 -4.14
CA GLU A 318 25.22 17.05 -4.11
C GLU A 318 25.02 15.58 -4.51
N ARG A 319 24.41 14.80 -3.61
CA ARG A 319 24.03 13.41 -3.88
C ARG A 319 22.70 13.43 -4.58
N ALA A 320 22.65 13.06 -5.85
CA ALA A 320 21.41 13.10 -6.61
C ALA A 320 21.32 12.02 -7.69
N ILE A 321 20.09 11.56 -7.92
CA ILE A 321 19.67 10.92 -9.18
C ILE A 321 18.95 12.00 -9.97
N ILE A 322 19.36 12.22 -11.22
CA ILE A 322 18.70 13.16 -12.15
C ILE A 322 18.26 12.37 -13.38
N SER A 323 16.99 12.52 -13.75
CA SER A 323 16.32 11.85 -14.87
C SER A 323 15.72 12.89 -15.81
N ASP A 324 16.12 12.88 -17.08
CA ASP A 324 15.50 13.64 -18.18
C ASP A 324 14.11 13.06 -18.48
N LEU A 325 13.08 13.90 -18.47
CA LEU A 325 11.69 13.49 -18.63
C LEU A 325 11.15 13.67 -20.06
N LYS A 326 11.94 14.20 -21.00
CA LYS A 326 11.56 14.25 -22.44
C LYS A 326 10.24 14.99 -22.76
N ASP A 327 9.93 16.09 -22.06
CA ASP A 327 8.65 16.83 -22.19
C ASP A 327 7.43 15.96 -21.80
N LEU A 328 7.55 15.27 -20.65
CA LEU A 328 6.53 14.35 -20.17
C LEU A 328 5.30 15.10 -19.64
N SER A 329 4.12 14.73 -20.12
CA SER A 329 2.85 15.14 -19.52
C SER A 329 2.46 14.24 -18.36
N ALA A 330 2.16 14.85 -17.21
CA ALA A 330 1.68 14.16 -16.02
C ALA A 330 0.15 14.29 -15.79
N LYS A 331 -0.59 14.82 -16.77
CA LYS A 331 -2.02 15.18 -16.66
C LYS A 331 -2.96 14.04 -16.26
N ASP A 332 -2.67 12.82 -16.70
CA ASP A 332 -3.52 11.64 -16.46
C ASP A 332 -3.23 10.96 -15.10
N TYR A 333 -2.34 11.53 -14.29
CA TYR A 333 -1.84 10.99 -13.04
C TYR A 333 -2.07 11.96 -11.87
N ASP A 334 -2.16 11.44 -10.64
CA ASP A 334 -2.33 12.27 -9.43
C ASP A 334 -1.09 12.29 -8.53
N SER A 335 -0.15 11.36 -8.73
CA SER A 335 0.99 11.15 -7.84
C SER A 335 2.27 10.79 -8.58
N LEU A 336 3.39 11.38 -8.15
CA LEU A 336 4.73 10.88 -8.42
C LEU A 336 5.09 9.86 -7.34
N THR A 337 5.52 8.67 -7.74
CA THR A 337 5.87 7.58 -6.83
C THR A 337 7.27 7.05 -7.09
N PHE A 338 7.91 6.54 -6.05
CA PHE A 338 9.10 5.70 -6.15
C PHE A 338 9.18 4.76 -4.95
N ARG A 339 9.87 3.63 -5.09
CA ARG A 339 10.12 2.72 -3.97
C ARG A 339 11.55 2.87 -3.48
N ILE A 340 11.71 2.96 -2.16
CA ILE A 340 12.99 3.15 -1.48
C ILE A 340 13.12 2.20 -0.29
N ALA A 341 14.31 1.67 -0.10
CA ALA A 341 14.72 1.00 1.12
C ALA A 341 15.83 1.83 1.76
N VAL A 342 15.58 2.36 2.95
CA VAL A 342 16.61 3.03 3.74
C VAL A 342 17.45 1.94 4.39
N VAL A 343 18.69 1.77 3.95
CA VAL A 343 19.54 0.72 4.54
C VAL A 343 20.19 1.24 5.81
N ARG A 344 21.12 2.20 5.69
CA ARG A 344 21.75 2.90 6.82
C ARG A 344 22.13 4.32 6.41
N PRO A 345 22.33 5.25 7.35
CA PRO A 345 21.98 5.14 8.77
C PRO A 345 20.45 5.19 8.96
N MET A 346 19.96 5.24 10.20
CA MET A 346 18.52 5.13 10.45
C MET A 346 17.79 6.43 10.04
N GLY A 347 16.87 6.31 9.08
CA GLY A 347 16.22 7.46 8.45
C GLY A 347 17.05 8.05 7.30
N GLN A 348 16.39 8.34 6.16
CA GLN A 348 16.99 9.06 5.04
C GLN A 348 15.97 9.98 4.38
N GLU A 349 16.20 11.29 4.36
CA GLU A 349 15.35 12.22 3.59
C GLU A 349 15.66 12.16 2.10
N VAL A 350 14.65 12.41 1.27
CA VAL A 350 14.78 12.66 -0.17
C VAL A 350 14.11 13.99 -0.50
N LEU A 351 14.88 14.95 -1.02
CA LEU A 351 14.31 16.15 -1.63
C LEU A 351 13.98 15.83 -3.08
N VAL A 352 12.73 16.03 -3.46
CA VAL A 352 12.23 15.69 -4.80
C VAL A 352 11.94 16.97 -5.55
N THR A 353 12.63 17.18 -6.67
CA THR A 353 12.45 18.35 -7.53
C THR A 353 11.90 17.92 -8.89
N LEU A 354 10.82 18.56 -9.33
CA LEU A 354 10.36 18.53 -10.72
C LEU A 354 10.69 19.86 -11.39
N THR A 355 11.10 19.80 -12.65
CA THR A 355 11.40 20.96 -13.51
C THR A 355 10.58 20.88 -14.79
N ASP A 356 9.94 21.97 -15.20
CA ASP A 356 9.21 22.06 -16.48
C ASP A 356 10.10 22.52 -17.65
N THR A 357 9.63 22.39 -18.89
CA THR A 357 10.37 22.81 -20.10
C THR A 357 10.55 24.33 -20.21
N ALA A 358 9.85 25.13 -19.39
CA ALA A 358 10.10 26.56 -19.22
C ALA A 358 11.21 26.85 -18.19
N GLY A 359 11.80 25.82 -17.57
CA GLY A 359 12.90 25.90 -16.61
C GLY A 359 12.47 26.22 -15.18
N LYS A 360 11.17 26.30 -14.87
CA LYS A 360 10.71 26.48 -13.49
C LYS A 360 10.85 25.17 -12.74
N SER A 361 11.15 25.24 -11.45
CA SER A 361 11.32 24.05 -10.61
C SER A 361 10.58 24.19 -9.28
N ALA A 362 9.96 23.11 -8.84
CA ALA A 362 9.35 22.97 -7.53
C ALA A 362 10.02 21.83 -6.77
N THR A 363 10.37 22.04 -5.50
CA THR A 363 11.03 21.03 -4.65
C THR A 363 10.19 20.75 -3.41
N VAL A 364 10.00 19.48 -3.10
CA VAL A 364 9.24 19.02 -1.92
C VAL A 364 10.04 18.02 -1.08
N THR A 365 9.77 18.01 0.21
CA THR A 365 10.35 17.08 1.19
C THR A 365 9.57 15.77 1.18
N ALA A 366 10.16 14.67 0.76
CA ALA A 366 9.44 13.41 0.56
C ALA A 366 8.82 12.84 1.85
N SER A 367 9.49 12.99 3.02
CA SER A 367 8.94 12.49 4.28
C SER A 367 7.61 13.14 4.67
N ASN A 368 7.22 14.30 4.12
CA ASN A 368 5.92 14.90 4.39
C ASN A 368 4.73 14.06 3.88
N PHE A 369 4.99 13.09 3.02
CA PHE A 369 3.95 12.26 2.38
C PHE A 369 4.07 10.77 2.72
N THR A 370 5.06 10.34 3.50
CA THR A 370 5.27 8.92 3.82
C THR A 370 6.15 8.67 5.04
N ASN A 371 5.94 7.52 5.68
CA ASN A 371 6.84 6.95 6.70
C ASN A 371 7.84 5.93 6.12
N ALA A 372 7.82 5.66 4.80
CA ALA A 372 8.76 4.76 4.12
C ALA A 372 10.24 5.15 4.24
N LEU A 373 10.51 6.41 4.62
CA LEU A 373 11.86 6.96 4.84
C LEU A 373 12.43 6.68 6.24
N TYR A 374 11.70 5.93 7.08
CA TYR A 374 12.15 5.47 8.39
C TYR A 374 12.00 3.95 8.49
N ASN A 375 12.99 3.30 9.10
CA ASN A 375 12.97 1.86 9.35
C ASN A 375 12.22 1.45 10.63
N ALA A 376 11.73 2.43 11.39
CA ALA A 376 10.98 2.23 12.63
C ALA A 376 9.83 3.26 12.72
N PRO A 377 8.72 2.91 13.40
CA PRO A 377 7.61 3.79 13.77
C PRO A 377 8.00 5.17 14.30
N ARG A 378 7.99 6.19 13.43
CA ARG A 378 8.16 7.59 13.82
C ARG A 378 6.86 8.37 13.74
N ARG A 379 6.23 8.55 14.90
CA ARG A 379 5.17 9.57 15.07
C ARG A 379 5.77 10.93 14.78
N LYS A 380 5.40 11.53 13.66
CA LYS A 380 5.74 12.91 13.33
C LYS A 380 5.02 13.86 14.27
N THR A 381 5.73 14.82 14.84
CA THR A 381 5.17 15.78 15.80
C THR A 381 4.43 16.93 15.13
N TYR A 382 3.54 16.64 14.17
CA TYR A 382 2.71 17.65 13.50
C TYR A 382 1.62 18.22 14.43
N PRO A 383 1.57 19.54 14.64
CA PRO A 383 0.34 20.20 15.08
C PRO A 383 -0.69 20.17 13.96
N VAL A 384 -1.92 19.75 14.29
CA VAL A 384 -3.03 19.61 13.33
C VAL A 384 -3.47 20.98 12.82
N LYS A 385 -3.53 21.17 11.49
CA LYS A 385 -4.16 22.34 10.86
C LYS A 385 -5.10 21.90 9.75
N THR A 386 -6.32 22.43 9.80
CA THR A 386 -7.42 22.14 8.87
C THR A 386 -7.27 22.92 7.56
N VAL A 387 -7.45 22.25 6.42
CA VAL A 387 -7.65 22.91 5.13
C VAL A 387 -9.14 23.22 4.94
N PRO A 388 -9.55 24.47 4.64
CA PRO A 388 -10.93 24.76 4.32
C PRO A 388 -11.28 24.19 2.93
N VAL A 389 -12.37 23.43 2.84
CA VAL A 389 -13.10 23.32 1.57
C VAL A 389 -13.60 24.73 1.24
N ALA A 390 -13.42 25.18 -0.01
CA ALA A 390 -13.80 26.53 -0.41
C ALA A 390 -15.31 26.77 -0.21
N ASN A 391 -15.65 27.62 0.77
CA ASN A 391 -16.99 28.11 1.11
C ASN A 391 -18.16 27.11 0.99
N ALA A 392 -18.27 26.22 1.98
CA ALA A 392 -19.57 25.75 2.45
C ALA A 392 -19.77 26.19 3.90
N SER A 393 -20.71 27.12 4.12
CA SER A 393 -21.12 27.58 5.44
C SER A 393 -21.98 26.50 6.11
N ILE A 394 -21.40 25.69 7.00
CA ILE A 394 -22.09 24.53 7.60
C ILE A 394 -22.23 24.72 9.11
N GLY A 395 -23.48 24.70 9.59
CA GLY A 395 -23.81 24.54 11.00
C GLY A 395 -23.72 23.08 11.46
N LEU A 396 -23.53 22.84 12.75
CA LEU A 396 -23.28 21.51 13.31
C LEU A 396 -24.42 20.50 13.05
N PRO A 397 -24.14 19.20 12.81
CA PRO A 397 -25.17 18.19 12.53
C PRO A 397 -25.96 17.73 13.77
N ASP A 398 -27.17 17.23 13.52
CA ASP A 398 -28.05 16.57 14.48
C ASP A 398 -27.58 15.11 14.76
N PRO A 399 -27.37 14.69 16.02
CA PRO A 399 -26.92 13.34 16.37
C PRO A 399 -27.93 12.21 16.09
N ALA A 400 -29.17 12.48 15.67
CA ALA A 400 -30.24 11.47 15.57
C ALA A 400 -30.17 10.48 14.39
N LYS A 401 -29.19 10.57 13.48
CA LYS A 401 -29.14 9.75 12.23
C LYS A 401 -28.04 8.68 12.14
N ALA A 402 -27.18 8.53 13.15
CA ALA A 402 -26.11 7.52 13.16
C ALA A 402 -26.57 6.16 13.71
N ASN A 403 -27.41 5.42 12.97
CA ASN A 403 -27.81 4.06 13.35
C ASN A 403 -28.15 3.18 12.13
N SER A 404 -27.14 2.51 11.57
CA SER A 404 -27.30 1.35 10.68
C SER A 404 -26.29 0.26 11.05
N THR A 405 -26.64 -0.54 12.06
CA THR A 405 -25.80 -1.63 12.58
C THR A 405 -25.90 -2.89 11.71
N MET A 406 -24.76 -3.50 11.38
CA MET A 406 -24.69 -4.86 10.79
C MET A 406 -23.48 -5.65 11.31
N VAL A 407 -23.55 -6.98 11.14
CA VAL A 407 -22.84 -8.00 11.91
C VAL A 407 -21.75 -8.69 11.08
N ASP A 408 -20.61 -9.01 11.70
CA ASP A 408 -19.49 -9.76 11.09
C ASP A 408 -19.80 -11.27 10.91
N LEU A 409 -19.02 -11.96 10.08
CA LEU A 409 -19.10 -13.40 9.80
C LEU A 409 -18.90 -14.33 11.02
N ILE A 410 -18.53 -13.77 12.16
CA ILE A 410 -18.41 -14.44 13.47
C ILE A 410 -19.40 -13.89 14.53
N GLY A 411 -20.39 -13.09 14.13
CA GLY A 411 -21.44 -12.60 15.02
C GLY A 411 -21.06 -11.40 15.89
N GLN A 412 -19.84 -10.86 15.77
CA GLN A 412 -19.41 -9.67 16.50
C GLN A 412 -19.70 -8.39 15.70
N GLN A 413 -20.19 -7.35 16.36
CA GLN A 413 -20.33 -6.04 15.75
C GLN A 413 -18.99 -5.31 15.85
N ALA A 414 -18.36 -5.03 14.72
CA ALA A 414 -17.21 -4.15 14.65
C ALA A 414 -17.68 -2.75 14.22
N PRO A 415 -17.74 -1.75 15.13
CA PRO A 415 -18.22 -0.41 14.83
C PRO A 415 -17.15 0.42 14.10
N PHE A 416 -16.79 -0.01 12.89
CA PHE A 416 -15.96 0.78 11.97
C PHE A 416 -16.86 1.73 11.18
N GLU A 417 -17.45 2.71 11.87
CA GLU A 417 -17.96 3.91 11.22
C GLU A 417 -16.77 4.77 10.77
N SER A 418 -16.80 5.22 9.51
CA SER A 418 -15.79 6.15 9.01
C SER A 418 -16.16 7.56 9.47
N PRO A 419 -15.21 8.39 9.96
CA PRO A 419 -15.51 9.78 10.26
C PRO A 419 -16.00 10.52 8.99
N PRO A 420 -16.96 11.45 9.10
CA PRO A 420 -17.60 12.11 7.95
C PRO A 420 -16.70 13.14 7.24
N ALA A 421 -15.40 13.19 7.55
CA ALA A 421 -14.45 14.13 6.99
C ALA A 421 -13.07 13.46 6.76
N VAL A 422 -12.47 13.74 5.61
CA VAL A 422 -11.06 13.44 5.35
C VAL A 422 -10.21 14.60 5.86
N THR A 423 -9.45 14.37 6.92
CA THR A 423 -8.54 15.36 7.47
C THR A 423 -7.24 15.40 6.66
N LEU A 424 -7.14 16.34 5.72
CA LEU A 424 -5.86 16.69 5.10
C LEU A 424 -5.13 17.70 6.00
N VAL A 425 -3.91 17.34 6.43
CA VAL A 425 -3.12 18.08 7.43
C VAL A 425 -2.01 18.87 6.74
N ALA A 426 -1.81 20.13 7.15
CA ALA A 426 -0.63 20.91 6.79
C ALA A 426 0.07 21.51 8.04
N PRO A 427 1.41 21.62 8.09
CA PRO A 427 2.11 21.95 9.33
C PRO A 427 2.18 23.46 9.64
N PRO A 428 2.35 23.88 10.92
CA PRO A 428 3.35 24.91 11.24
C PRO A 428 4.76 24.33 11.01
N GLU A 429 5.77 25.18 10.77
CA GLU A 429 7.12 24.73 10.37
C GLU A 429 7.60 23.54 11.21
N PRO A 430 7.99 22.41 10.57
CA PRO A 430 8.53 21.27 11.29
C PRO A 430 9.79 21.71 12.04
N ASP A 431 10.08 21.13 13.21
CA ASP A 431 11.43 21.22 13.77
C ASP A 431 12.37 20.47 12.81
N PRO A 432 13.20 21.16 12.00
CA PRO A 432 13.92 20.51 10.90
C PRO A 432 14.99 19.54 11.43
N ALA A 433 15.36 19.67 12.70
CA ALA A 433 16.32 18.82 13.38
C ALA A 433 15.70 17.57 14.02
N ARG A 434 14.36 17.46 14.11
CA ARG A 434 13.66 16.33 14.75
C ARG A 434 12.73 15.55 13.84
N ASP A 435 11.98 16.22 12.96
CA ASP A 435 10.96 15.58 12.13
C ASP A 435 11.45 15.22 10.71
N ILE A 436 12.59 15.76 10.26
CA ILE A 436 13.21 15.43 8.97
C ILE A 436 14.32 14.38 9.20
N PRO A 437 14.37 13.25 8.45
CA PRO A 437 15.37 12.19 8.64
C PRO A 437 16.76 12.55 8.08
N LEU A 438 17.32 13.68 8.52
CA LEU A 438 18.69 14.14 8.27
C LEU A 438 19.67 13.68 9.35
N LEU A 439 19.18 13.44 10.56
CA LEU A 439 19.95 12.97 11.71
C LEU A 439 19.39 11.62 12.18
N ASP A 440 20.21 10.81 12.83
CA ASP A 440 19.76 9.60 13.50
C ASP A 440 19.06 9.99 14.79
N HIS A 441 17.76 9.73 14.89
CA HIS A 441 17.00 10.04 16.09
C HIS A 441 17.31 8.99 17.17
N THR A 442 17.46 9.41 18.44
CA THR A 442 17.93 8.55 19.55
C THR A 442 17.12 7.27 19.75
N ALA A 443 15.79 7.32 19.63
CA ALA A 443 14.91 6.15 19.63
C ALA A 443 15.15 5.16 18.46
N ASP A 444 16.07 5.43 17.52
CA ASP A 444 16.55 4.47 16.52
C ASP A 444 17.77 3.65 16.97
N ALA A 445 18.35 3.96 18.14
CA ALA A 445 19.46 3.18 18.68
C ALA A 445 19.18 1.66 18.79
N PRO A 446 17.97 1.19 19.17
CA PRO A 446 17.63 -0.26 19.16
C PRO A 446 17.63 -0.92 17.77
N TYR A 447 17.67 -0.11 16.70
CA TYR A 447 17.62 -0.52 15.27
C TYR A 447 18.98 -0.32 14.56
N ALA A 448 19.92 0.38 15.19
CA ALA A 448 21.20 0.76 14.60
C ALA A 448 22.17 -0.41 14.33
N ASN A 449 21.98 -1.55 14.99
CA ASN A 449 22.93 -2.68 15.08
C ASN A 449 23.02 -3.61 13.85
N GLY A 450 22.30 -3.34 12.76
CA GLY A 450 22.27 -4.20 11.57
C GLY A 450 21.01 -5.05 11.41
N GLU A 451 20.17 -5.16 12.44
CA GLU A 451 19.16 -6.24 12.54
C GLU A 451 17.75 -5.86 12.08
N VAL A 452 17.56 -4.66 11.54
CA VAL A 452 16.26 -4.29 10.96
C VAL A 452 16.08 -4.95 9.60
N LYS A 453 14.87 -5.43 9.37
CA LYS A 453 14.37 -5.89 8.08
C LYS A 453 14.10 -4.69 7.18
N MET A 454 14.86 -4.54 6.11
CA MET A 454 14.77 -3.38 5.21
C MET A 454 14.03 -3.78 3.94
N LEU A 455 13.08 -2.96 3.51
CA LEU A 455 12.16 -3.23 2.39
C LEU A 455 12.08 -2.03 1.45
N LEU A 456 11.86 -2.30 0.17
CA LEU A 456 11.51 -1.29 -0.83
C LEU A 456 10.05 -0.86 -0.62
N ASN A 457 9.87 0.24 0.10
CA ASN A 457 8.57 0.81 0.46
C ASN A 457 8.26 2.06 -0.39
N MET A 458 6.98 2.32 -0.65
CA MET A 458 6.54 3.44 -1.50
C MET A 458 6.66 4.81 -0.81
N VAL A 459 7.27 5.76 -1.53
CA VAL A 459 7.01 7.18 -1.42
C VAL A 459 5.97 7.54 -2.48
N ALA A 460 4.89 8.24 -2.10
CA ALA A 460 3.85 8.69 -3.02
C ALA A 460 3.50 10.16 -2.78
N ILE A 461 4.01 11.03 -3.63
CA ILE A 461 3.89 12.48 -3.53
C ILE A 461 2.77 12.94 -4.47
N PRO A 462 1.70 13.59 -3.98
CA PRO A 462 0.69 14.18 -4.84
C PRO A 462 1.33 15.20 -5.80
N LEU A 463 1.02 15.12 -7.09
CA LEU A 463 1.60 16.03 -8.09
C LEU A 463 1.23 17.50 -7.83
N GLN A 464 0.08 17.74 -7.19
CA GLN A 464 -0.37 19.06 -6.74
C GLN A 464 0.54 19.71 -5.69
N ALA A 465 1.43 18.97 -5.03
CA ALA A 465 2.42 19.52 -4.10
C ALA A 465 3.57 20.27 -4.82
N PHE A 466 3.71 20.10 -6.13
CA PHE A 466 4.72 20.80 -6.95
C PHE A 466 4.12 22.10 -7.51
N GLU A 467 3.98 23.10 -6.64
CA GLU A 467 3.39 24.39 -7.00
C GLU A 467 4.24 25.20 -8.01
N GLY A 468 3.59 25.89 -8.94
CA GLY A 468 4.22 26.89 -9.82
C GLY A 468 4.91 26.37 -11.08
N ILE A 469 4.95 25.05 -11.31
CA ILE A 469 5.48 24.42 -12.54
C ILE A 469 4.36 23.92 -13.47
N ASP A 470 4.65 23.75 -14.75
CA ASP A 470 3.74 23.12 -15.71
C ASP A 470 3.87 21.58 -15.73
N LEU A 471 2.95 20.91 -15.04
CA LEU A 471 2.83 19.44 -15.02
C LEU A 471 2.45 18.84 -16.39
N ALA A 472 2.09 19.66 -17.39
CA ALA A 472 1.87 19.21 -18.75
C ALA A 472 3.17 18.92 -19.52
N HIS A 473 4.28 19.51 -19.09
CA HIS A 473 5.49 19.68 -19.88
C HIS A 473 6.75 19.54 -19.00
N LEU A 474 6.96 18.34 -18.44
CA LEU A 474 8.07 18.07 -17.51
C LEU A 474 9.38 17.77 -18.25
N ASP A 475 10.43 18.50 -17.90
CA ASP A 475 11.79 18.39 -18.45
C ASP A 475 12.68 17.49 -17.59
N LYS A 476 12.65 17.61 -16.25
CA LYS A 476 13.53 16.83 -15.35
C LYS A 476 12.86 16.43 -14.03
N LEU A 477 13.26 15.26 -13.54
CA LEU A 477 13.09 14.82 -12.16
C LEU A 477 14.47 14.72 -11.49
N LYS A 478 14.57 15.22 -10.26
CA LYS A 478 15.75 15.07 -9.40
C LYS A 478 15.34 14.54 -8.03
N LEU A 479 16.02 13.48 -7.59
CA LEU A 479 15.94 12.93 -6.23
C LEU A 479 17.28 13.24 -5.55
N ALA A 480 17.29 14.13 -4.55
CA ALA A 480 18.50 14.53 -3.84
C ALA A 480 18.52 13.99 -2.39
N PHE A 481 19.70 13.57 -1.93
CA PHE A 481 19.92 12.89 -0.66
C PHE A 481 20.75 13.79 0.28
N PRO A 482 20.12 14.70 1.05
CA PRO A 482 20.83 15.71 1.85
C PRO A 482 21.61 15.16 3.05
N LYS A 483 21.33 13.93 3.51
CA LYS A 483 22.03 13.30 4.64
C LYS A 483 23.51 13.10 4.30
N GLU A 484 24.40 13.39 5.25
CA GLU A 484 25.84 13.47 4.97
C GLU A 484 26.50 12.13 4.61
N SER A 485 25.91 11.02 5.04
CA SER A 485 26.28 9.65 4.68
C SER A 485 25.03 8.79 4.58
N GLY A 486 25.06 7.74 3.77
CA GLY A 486 23.91 6.88 3.58
C GLY A 486 24.11 5.70 2.66
N LYS A 487 23.12 4.82 2.69
CA LYS A 487 22.94 3.60 1.90
C LYS A 487 21.45 3.46 1.63
N VAL A 488 21.05 3.48 0.36
CA VAL A 488 19.66 3.26 -0.06
C VAL A 488 19.57 2.33 -1.25
N ALA A 489 18.48 1.58 -1.36
CA ALA A 489 18.07 0.97 -2.62
C ALA A 489 16.87 1.75 -3.18
N ILE A 490 16.83 2.01 -4.49
CA ILE A 490 15.69 2.66 -5.15
C ILE A 490 15.25 1.88 -6.38
N THR A 491 13.93 1.84 -6.61
CA THR A 491 13.30 1.29 -7.81
C THR A 491 11.97 1.99 -8.14
N ASP A 492 11.38 1.60 -9.27
CA ASP A 492 10.00 1.86 -9.68
C ASP A 492 9.63 3.35 -9.55
N ILE A 493 10.36 4.24 -10.24
CA ILE A 493 9.95 5.65 -10.34
C ILE A 493 8.82 5.72 -11.37
N GLU A 494 7.65 6.17 -10.96
CA GLU A 494 6.44 6.15 -11.78
C GLU A 494 5.57 7.39 -11.54
N LEU A 495 4.78 7.76 -12.53
CA LEU A 495 3.54 8.50 -12.30
C LEU A 495 2.42 7.48 -12.10
N GLN A 496 1.58 7.67 -11.09
CA GLN A 496 0.41 6.82 -10.84
C GLN A 496 -0.84 7.66 -10.64
N ASN A 497 -1.98 7.12 -11.07
CA ASN A 497 -3.31 7.66 -10.80
C ASN A 497 -3.98 6.76 -9.75
N PHE A 498 -4.11 7.27 -8.53
CA PHE A 498 -4.76 6.55 -7.44
C PHE A 498 -6.28 6.84 -7.35
N GLY A 499 -6.82 7.71 -8.21
CA GLY A 499 -8.23 8.15 -8.19
C GLY A 499 -8.51 9.18 -7.09
N ARG A 500 -7.51 9.93 -6.63
CA ARG A 500 -7.63 10.85 -5.48
C ARG A 500 -8.55 12.03 -5.77
N ALA A 501 -8.44 12.61 -6.96
CA ALA A 501 -9.24 13.76 -7.37
C ALA A 501 -10.75 13.42 -7.49
N GLU A 502 -11.07 12.27 -8.08
CA GLU A 502 -12.45 11.76 -8.16
C GLU A 502 -13.05 11.58 -6.77
N ARG A 503 -12.32 10.95 -5.84
CA ARG A 503 -12.82 10.74 -4.48
C ARG A 503 -12.96 12.04 -3.68
N LEU A 504 -12.09 13.04 -3.89
CA LEU A 504 -12.26 14.36 -3.27
C LEU A 504 -13.54 15.07 -3.78
N ALA A 505 -13.86 14.93 -5.08
CA ALA A 505 -15.11 15.42 -5.63
C ALA A 505 -16.33 14.65 -5.09
N GLU A 506 -16.27 13.33 -4.99
CA GLU A 506 -17.31 12.51 -4.36
C GLU A 506 -17.55 12.91 -2.90
N ILE A 507 -16.49 13.11 -2.09
CA ILE A 507 -16.63 13.53 -0.69
C ILE A 507 -17.29 14.91 -0.59
N ALA A 508 -16.89 15.86 -1.44
CA ALA A 508 -17.51 17.18 -1.48
C ALA A 508 -19.00 17.10 -1.86
N LEU A 509 -19.37 16.21 -2.79
CA LEU A 509 -20.75 15.94 -3.19
C LEU A 509 -21.55 15.20 -2.11
N GLU A 510 -20.96 14.23 -1.41
CA GLU A 510 -21.56 13.52 -0.27
C GLU A 510 -21.85 14.50 0.88
N GLN A 511 -20.88 15.37 1.22
CA GLN A 511 -21.04 16.40 2.25
C GLN A 511 -22.09 17.45 1.86
N ALA A 512 -22.10 17.92 0.61
CA ALA A 512 -23.15 18.79 0.10
C ALA A 512 -24.53 18.11 0.06
N GLY A 513 -24.58 16.81 -0.27
CA GLY A 513 -25.78 15.99 -0.30
C GLY A 513 -26.41 15.82 1.09
N ILE A 514 -25.59 15.62 2.11
CA ILE A 514 -26.03 15.56 3.52
C ILE A 514 -26.62 16.91 3.97
N VAL A 515 -26.07 18.04 3.49
CA VAL A 515 -26.64 19.38 3.73
C VAL A 515 -27.96 19.59 2.96
N SER A 516 -28.14 18.98 1.79
CA SER A 516 -29.40 19.02 1.01
C SER A 516 -30.56 18.18 1.58
N GLY A 517 -30.44 17.72 2.84
CA GLY A 517 -31.45 16.98 3.59
C GLY A 517 -32.73 17.75 3.96
N SER A 518 -33.02 18.87 3.29
CA SER A 518 -34.32 19.54 3.24
C SER A 518 -34.71 19.75 1.78
N GLY A 519 -35.78 19.07 1.34
CA GLY A 519 -35.95 18.72 -0.07
C GLY A 519 -36.24 19.90 -1.02
N ALA A 520 -35.47 19.96 -2.11
CA ALA A 520 -35.88 20.51 -3.39
C ALA A 520 -35.13 19.76 -4.51
N GLY A 521 -35.87 19.13 -5.43
CA GLY A 521 -35.26 18.49 -6.60
C GLY A 521 -34.94 19.52 -7.68
N ILE A 522 -33.72 19.50 -8.22
CA ILE A 522 -33.33 20.32 -9.38
C ILE A 522 -33.31 19.42 -10.62
N ALA A 523 -34.30 19.60 -11.48
CA ALA A 523 -34.31 19.01 -12.82
C ALA A 523 -33.53 19.90 -13.80
N LEU A 524 -32.68 19.28 -14.62
CA LEU A 524 -31.99 19.94 -15.73
C LEU A 524 -33.00 20.26 -16.84
N ASN A 525 -33.18 21.54 -17.16
CA ASN A 525 -34.02 21.96 -18.30
C ASN A 525 -33.16 22.46 -19.47
N GLY A 526 -33.26 21.76 -20.60
CA GLY A 526 -32.82 22.27 -21.90
C GLY A 526 -33.89 23.16 -22.53
N ASN A 527 -33.46 24.13 -23.36
CA ASN A 527 -34.37 25.05 -24.06
C ASN A 527 -34.98 24.42 -25.33
N GLY A 528 -36.28 24.64 -25.57
CA GLY A 528 -36.92 24.21 -26.83
C GLY A 528 -38.44 24.45 -26.97
N GLY A 529 -38.87 25.71 -27.14
CA GLY A 529 -40.03 26.14 -27.98
C GLY A 529 -41.46 25.54 -27.81
N PRO A 530 -42.47 26.34 -27.41
CA PRO A 530 -43.93 26.03 -27.49
C PRO A 530 -44.54 26.44 -28.88
N PRO A 531 -45.85 26.27 -29.25
CA PRO A 531 -47.03 26.39 -28.37
C PRO A 531 -48.40 25.69 -28.72
N LYS A 532 -49.39 25.94 -27.83
CA LYS A 532 -50.88 25.71 -27.90
C LYS A 532 -51.34 24.25 -27.67
N SER A 533 -52.44 23.92 -26.97
CA SER A 533 -53.41 24.61 -26.07
C SER A 533 -54.31 23.52 -25.40
N ALA A 534 -55.29 23.70 -24.49
CA ALA A 534 -56.06 24.86 -24.00
C ALA A 534 -56.73 24.61 -22.61
N SER A 535 -57.44 25.62 -22.07
CA SER A 535 -58.57 25.59 -21.11
C SER A 535 -58.55 24.72 -19.83
N GLY A 536 -58.50 25.37 -18.66
CA GLY A 536 -58.90 24.81 -17.35
C GLY A 536 -58.29 25.58 -16.14
N LYS A 537 -59.13 26.30 -15.37
CA LYS A 537 -58.79 27.07 -14.13
C LYS A 537 -60.04 27.13 -13.24
N PRO A 538 -59.94 27.50 -11.95
CA PRO A 538 -58.84 27.38 -10.96
C PRO A 538 -59.27 26.37 -9.84
N GLU A 539 -58.62 26.09 -8.70
CA GLU A 539 -58.09 26.98 -7.64
C GLU A 539 -57.01 26.29 -6.78
N ASP A 540 -56.05 27.12 -6.36
CA ASP A 540 -55.30 27.12 -5.10
C ASP A 540 -54.76 25.81 -4.48
N LYS A 541 -53.45 25.65 -4.65
CA LYS A 541 -52.51 25.98 -3.56
C LYS A 541 -51.19 26.54 -4.10
N GLN A 542 -50.80 27.69 -3.57
CA GLN A 542 -49.58 28.41 -3.95
C GLN A 542 -48.33 27.68 -3.46
N LEU A 543 -47.26 27.75 -4.25
CA LEU A 543 -45.89 27.49 -3.82
C LEU A 543 -45.01 28.62 -4.39
N ILE A 544 -44.56 29.49 -3.49
CA ILE A 544 -43.71 30.68 -3.72
C ILE A 544 -42.56 30.47 -2.73
N LEU A 545 -41.41 29.94 -3.15
CA LEU A 545 -40.28 30.57 -3.88
C LEU A 545 -39.18 31.05 -2.91
N ASN A 546 -37.94 30.76 -3.30
CA ASN A 546 -36.66 31.22 -2.73
C ASN A 546 -36.34 30.64 -1.33
N HIS A 547 -35.16 30.07 -1.07
CA HIS A 547 -33.88 30.08 -1.79
C HIS A 547 -33.35 28.67 -2.08
#